data_AF-A0A2G4R4M5-F1
#
_entry.id   AF-A0A2G4R4M5-F1
#
_cell.length_a   1.000
_cell.length_b   1.000
_cell.length_c   1.000
_cell.angle_alpha   90.00
_cell.angle_beta   90.00
_cell.angle_gamma   90.00
#
_symmetry.space_group_name_H-M   'P 1'
#
loop_
_entity.id
_entity.type
_entity.pdbx_description
1 polymer ?
#
loop_
_entity_poly.entity_id
_entity_poly.type
_entity_poly.pdbx_seq_one_letter_code
_entity_poly.pdbx_strand_id
1 'polypeptide(L)'
;MKKDNLLAFSIFAISSVFFMIWGFNYVASHQVILFILASIFGIFMAFNIGGNDVANSFGTSVGAKTVTIKQALIIAAVFELSGAIFAGGEVTKTIRSGIVNFPSSLDPMLFVAIMLAALLSSGLWIFIATKRGLPVSTTHSIVGGIVGASIMMGLLEFDGTQTLAMVKWSEILRIAISWIASPLLGGLVAYIIYSYIDKKILKPAKNLNEDIKELKKAKKQFKEEFFNELRKKSDEEQIRELSIIALDEDDDESFYKNKIKEFKEKEKAIDIYGILKTHMPIIACLGTMVIASMFLFKGLNNVSTLDVLQNFWIVGILGTISYVVTFAVVSIVKKTELNKTTDRIFSWFQIFTASSFAFSHGANDIANAIGPFAAILDVLKTNAINATSPVPFAALAMFGVSLVIGLWFLGKEVITTVGSKLASIRPTTGFSAELGASIVILLATQLGIPVSSTHILIGAVLGIGLYSKNANWIMMKPIGLAWIITLPAAGLMAAIVFMGFKIALGL
;
A
#
# COMPACT_ATOMS: atom_id res chain seq x y z
N MET A 1 17.51 -15.95 7.37
CA MET A 1 16.59 -16.42 6.31
C MET A 1 16.38 -17.93 6.30
N LYS A 2 17.39 -18.83 6.32
CA LYS A 2 17.10 -20.30 6.30
C LYS A 2 16.16 -20.79 7.41
N LYS A 3 16.39 -20.38 8.67
CA LYS A 3 15.50 -20.70 9.81
C LYS A 3 14.10 -20.06 9.67
N ASP A 4 14.06 -18.79 9.26
CA ASP A 4 12.80 -18.05 9.05
C ASP A 4 11.94 -18.69 7.94
N ASN A 5 12.57 -19.14 6.84
CA ASN A 5 11.91 -19.81 5.73
C ASN A 5 11.36 -21.18 6.14
N LEU A 6 12.09 -21.91 6.98
CA LEU A 6 11.62 -23.18 7.52
C LEU A 6 10.36 -22.97 8.38
N LEU A 7 10.37 -21.96 9.26
CA LEU A 7 9.21 -21.62 10.08
C LEU A 7 7.99 -21.26 9.21
N ALA A 8 8.18 -20.39 8.22
CA ALA A 8 7.13 -20.00 7.27
C ALA A 8 6.54 -21.24 6.56
N PHE A 9 7.41 -22.11 6.04
CA PHE A 9 6.98 -23.34 5.38
C PHE A 9 6.23 -24.29 6.33
N SER A 10 6.68 -24.44 7.58
CA SER A 10 5.99 -25.26 8.59
C SER A 10 4.59 -24.72 8.89
N ILE A 11 4.43 -23.40 9.07
CA ILE A 11 3.12 -22.77 9.29
C ILE A 11 2.20 -23.03 8.09
N PHE A 12 2.72 -22.90 6.87
CA PHE A 12 1.97 -23.16 5.65
C PHE A 12 1.52 -24.62 5.55
N ALA A 13 2.43 -25.57 5.77
CA ALA A 13 2.14 -27.00 5.69
C ALA A 13 1.10 -27.42 6.73
N ILE A 14 1.26 -26.97 7.98
CA ILE A 14 0.32 -27.26 9.07
C ILE A 14 -1.07 -26.68 8.76
N SER A 15 -1.12 -25.39 8.37
CA SER A 15 -2.38 -24.72 8.00
C SER A 15 -3.07 -25.42 6.83
N SER A 16 -2.29 -25.87 5.84
CA SER A 16 -2.83 -26.61 4.69
C SER A 16 -3.44 -27.93 5.11
N VAL A 17 -2.78 -28.71 5.98
CA VAL A 17 -3.33 -29.97 6.50
C VAL A 17 -4.64 -29.74 7.26
N PHE A 18 -4.69 -28.75 8.16
CA PHE A 18 -5.93 -28.41 8.87
C PHE A 18 -7.05 -27.98 7.92
N PHE A 19 -6.71 -27.18 6.91
CA PHE A 19 -7.67 -26.75 5.89
C PHE A 19 -8.24 -27.91 5.08
N MET A 20 -7.40 -28.87 4.68
CA MET A 20 -7.86 -30.07 3.97
C MET A 20 -8.76 -30.94 4.84
N ILE A 21 -8.40 -31.16 6.11
CA ILE A 21 -9.22 -31.92 7.07
C ILE A 21 -10.59 -31.26 7.26
N TRP A 22 -10.61 -29.94 7.43
CA TRP A 22 -11.85 -29.17 7.55
C TRP A 22 -12.70 -29.30 6.27
N GLY A 23 -12.08 -29.14 5.10
CA GLY A 23 -12.75 -29.19 3.81
C GLY A 23 -13.39 -30.54 3.48
N PHE A 24 -12.73 -31.64 3.82
CA PHE A 24 -13.28 -32.99 3.64
C PHE A 24 -14.55 -33.25 4.45
N ASN A 25 -14.71 -32.57 5.58
CA ASN A 25 -15.95 -32.62 6.38
C ASN A 25 -17.01 -31.61 5.90
N TYR A 26 -16.62 -30.65 5.07
CA TYR A 26 -17.48 -29.55 4.63
C TYR A 26 -18.19 -29.83 3.29
N VAL A 27 -17.55 -30.59 2.39
CA VAL A 27 -18.04 -30.89 1.04
C VAL A 27 -18.50 -32.35 0.94
N ALA A 28 -19.48 -32.63 0.08
CA ALA A 28 -19.95 -34.00 -0.15
C ALA A 28 -18.84 -34.92 -0.72
N SER A 29 -18.83 -36.19 -0.30
CA SER A 29 -17.75 -37.15 -0.58
C SER A 29 -17.44 -37.38 -2.07
N HIS A 30 -18.41 -37.18 -2.96
CA HIS A 30 -18.24 -37.37 -4.41
C HIS A 30 -17.57 -36.18 -5.11
N GLN A 31 -17.40 -35.04 -4.44
CA GLN A 31 -16.85 -33.81 -5.03
C GLN A 31 -15.48 -33.43 -4.45
N VAL A 32 -14.87 -34.34 -3.69
CA VAL A 32 -13.60 -34.12 -2.99
C VAL A 32 -12.46 -33.77 -3.93
N ILE A 33 -12.41 -34.35 -5.14
CA ILE A 33 -11.36 -34.05 -6.13
C ILE A 33 -11.44 -32.59 -6.58
N LEU A 34 -12.64 -32.10 -6.90
CA LEU A 34 -12.84 -30.70 -7.29
C LEU A 34 -12.52 -29.73 -6.15
N PHE A 35 -12.85 -30.11 -4.92
CA PHE A 35 -12.46 -29.35 -3.74
C PHE A 35 -10.92 -29.28 -3.58
N ILE A 36 -10.21 -30.40 -3.76
CA ILE A 36 -8.74 -30.43 -3.70
C ILE A 36 -8.14 -29.51 -4.77
N LEU A 37 -8.62 -29.62 -6.02
CA LEU A 37 -8.15 -28.76 -7.11
C LEU A 37 -8.43 -27.28 -6.85
N ALA A 38 -9.64 -26.94 -6.41
CA ALA A 38 -10.02 -25.58 -6.03
C ALA A 38 -9.12 -25.04 -4.92
N SER A 39 -8.80 -25.88 -3.93
CA SER A 39 -7.92 -25.52 -2.82
C SER A 39 -6.51 -25.25 -3.33
N ILE A 40 -5.95 -26.12 -4.16
CA ILE A 40 -4.61 -25.93 -4.74
C ILE A 40 -4.54 -24.65 -5.56
N PHE A 41 -5.50 -24.40 -6.46
CA PHE A 41 -5.47 -23.21 -7.32
C PHE A 41 -5.77 -21.93 -6.56
N GLY A 42 -6.69 -21.97 -5.60
CA GLY A 42 -7.00 -20.82 -4.75
C GLY A 42 -5.84 -20.45 -3.82
N ILE A 43 -5.22 -21.43 -3.17
CA ILE A 43 -4.01 -21.24 -2.36
C ILE A 43 -2.87 -20.71 -3.24
N PHE A 44 -2.68 -21.27 -4.43
CA PHE A 44 -1.67 -20.79 -5.38
C PHE A 44 -1.92 -19.35 -5.83
N MET A 45 -3.17 -18.99 -6.16
CA MET A 45 -3.55 -17.62 -6.48
C MET A 45 -3.24 -16.67 -5.30
N ALA A 46 -3.66 -17.02 -4.07
CA ALA A 46 -3.39 -16.23 -2.88
C ALA A 46 -1.88 -16.03 -2.62
N PHE A 47 -1.09 -17.09 -2.80
CA PHE A 47 0.38 -17.02 -2.71
C PHE A 47 0.96 -16.02 -3.74
N ASN A 48 0.49 -16.07 -4.98
CA ASN A 48 0.98 -15.16 -6.01
C ASN A 48 0.54 -13.71 -5.78
N ILE A 49 -0.67 -13.48 -5.25
CA ILE A 49 -1.14 -12.15 -4.84
C ILE A 49 -0.17 -11.54 -3.81
N GLY A 50 0.10 -12.25 -2.70
CA GLY A 50 1.01 -11.73 -1.67
C GLY A 50 2.43 -11.48 -2.18
N GLY A 51 2.91 -12.34 -3.08
CA GLY A 51 4.22 -12.17 -3.72
C GLY A 51 4.31 -10.94 -4.63
N ASN A 52 3.28 -10.69 -5.42
CA ASN A 52 3.26 -9.58 -6.37
C ASN A 52 3.05 -8.22 -5.69
N ASP A 53 2.17 -8.18 -4.69
CA ASP A 53 1.58 -6.92 -4.27
C ASP A 53 2.18 -6.32 -2.99
N VAL A 54 3.03 -7.03 -2.25
CA VAL A 54 3.74 -6.44 -1.09
C VAL A 54 4.60 -5.22 -1.46
N ALA A 55 5.04 -5.16 -2.72
CA ALA A 55 5.75 -4.00 -3.22
C ALA A 55 4.89 -2.73 -3.24
N ASN A 56 3.56 -2.88 -3.32
CA ASN A 56 2.63 -1.77 -3.26
C ASN A 56 2.55 -1.17 -1.85
N SER A 57 2.58 -2.01 -0.80
CA SER A 57 2.48 -1.54 0.58
C SER A 57 3.81 -1.02 1.14
N PHE A 58 4.91 -1.72 0.89
CA PHE A 58 6.21 -1.39 1.51
C PHE A 58 7.33 -1.05 0.54
N GLY A 59 7.12 -1.08 -0.77
CA GLY A 59 8.14 -0.71 -1.75
C GLY A 59 8.66 0.72 -1.56
N THR A 60 7.76 1.67 -1.30
CA THR A 60 8.04 3.07 -0.97
C THR A 60 8.81 3.23 0.35
N SER A 61 8.44 2.46 1.38
CA SER A 61 9.08 2.50 2.70
C SER A 61 10.49 1.90 2.70
N VAL A 62 10.68 0.81 1.94
CA VAL A 62 12.01 0.21 1.72
C VAL A 62 12.87 1.12 0.83
N GLY A 63 12.28 1.70 -0.22
CA GLY A 63 12.96 2.65 -1.12
C GLY A 63 13.45 3.91 -0.40
N ALA A 64 12.64 4.44 0.52
CA ALA A 64 13.00 5.56 1.39
C ALA A 64 14.04 5.21 2.47
N LYS A 65 14.43 3.93 2.58
CA LYS A 65 15.29 3.38 3.65
C LYS A 65 14.72 3.59 5.06
N THR A 66 13.40 3.72 5.15
CA THR A 66 12.65 3.85 6.40
C THR A 66 12.62 2.52 7.15
N VAL A 67 12.45 1.41 6.41
CA VAL A 67 12.47 0.04 6.94
C VAL A 67 13.33 -0.86 6.06
N THR A 68 13.90 -1.89 6.67
CA THR A 68 14.57 -2.97 5.92
C THR A 68 13.55 -3.90 5.26
N ILE A 69 13.97 -4.64 4.22
CA ILE A 69 13.09 -5.63 3.57
C ILE A 69 12.54 -6.64 4.58
N LYS A 70 13.36 -7.15 5.51
CA LYS A 70 12.88 -8.12 6.52
C LYS A 70 11.81 -7.51 7.44
N GLN A 71 11.99 -6.26 7.86
CA GLN A 71 10.99 -5.55 8.69
C GLN A 71 9.70 -5.32 7.92
N ALA A 72 9.80 -4.83 6.67
CA ALA A 72 8.66 -4.65 5.79
C ALA A 72 7.84 -5.94 5.64
N LEU A 73 8.50 -7.07 5.36
CA LEU A 73 7.81 -8.35 5.19
C LEU A 73 7.08 -8.80 6.46
N ILE A 74 7.66 -8.59 7.66
CA ILE A 74 7.02 -8.96 8.93
C ILE A 74 5.81 -8.07 9.21
N ILE A 75 5.93 -6.76 9.01
CA ILE A 75 4.82 -5.82 9.24
C ILE A 75 3.69 -6.11 8.24
N ALA A 76 4.02 -6.26 6.96
CA ALA A 76 3.07 -6.61 5.92
C ALA A 76 2.35 -7.93 6.21
N ALA A 77 3.08 -8.95 6.66
CA ALA A 77 2.48 -10.23 7.04
C ALA A 77 1.36 -10.07 8.09
N VAL A 78 1.58 -9.24 9.12
CA VAL A 78 0.59 -9.01 10.17
C VAL A 78 -0.62 -8.23 9.64
N PHE A 79 -0.37 -7.12 8.93
CA PHE A 79 -1.44 -6.22 8.51
C PHE A 79 -2.22 -6.79 7.32
N GLU A 80 -1.58 -7.40 6.33
CA GLU A 80 -2.28 -8.02 5.19
C GLU A 80 -3.12 -9.23 5.65
N LEU A 81 -2.60 -10.06 6.55
CA LEU A 81 -3.38 -11.16 7.14
C LEU A 81 -4.59 -10.65 7.92
N SER A 82 -4.40 -9.61 8.74
CA SER A 82 -5.48 -8.98 9.50
C SER A 82 -6.54 -8.40 8.56
N GLY A 83 -6.10 -7.72 7.48
CA GLY A 83 -6.99 -7.19 6.45
C GLY A 83 -7.80 -8.27 5.76
N ALA A 84 -7.13 -9.36 5.36
CA ALA A 84 -7.76 -10.49 4.70
C ALA A 84 -8.83 -11.16 5.59
N ILE A 85 -8.54 -11.36 6.87
CA ILE A 85 -9.44 -12.03 7.82
C ILE A 85 -10.61 -11.14 8.24
N PHE A 86 -10.35 -9.89 8.64
CA PHE A 86 -11.39 -9.03 9.23
C PHE A 86 -12.23 -8.30 8.19
N ALA A 87 -11.62 -7.93 7.04
CA ALA A 87 -12.24 -7.07 6.03
C ALA A 87 -12.40 -7.72 4.64
N GLY A 88 -11.92 -8.95 4.43
CA GLY A 88 -11.98 -9.62 3.12
C GLY A 88 -13.38 -10.03 2.67
N GLY A 89 -14.31 -10.26 3.60
CA GLY A 89 -15.64 -10.80 3.31
C GLY A 89 -16.53 -9.91 2.43
N GLU A 90 -16.44 -8.59 2.56
CA GLU A 90 -17.33 -7.63 1.87
C GLU A 90 -17.06 -7.59 0.35
N VAL A 91 -15.79 -7.49 -0.05
CA VAL A 91 -15.37 -7.39 -1.47
C VAL A 91 -15.59 -8.70 -2.21
N THR A 92 -15.57 -9.82 -1.48
CA THR A 92 -15.77 -11.16 -2.02
C THR A 92 -17.14 -11.32 -2.70
N LYS A 93 -18.18 -10.61 -2.22
CA LYS A 93 -19.55 -10.66 -2.77
C LYS A 93 -19.58 -10.21 -4.24
N THR A 94 -18.86 -9.14 -4.60
CA THR A 94 -18.91 -8.55 -5.94
C THR A 94 -18.26 -9.42 -7.01
N ILE A 95 -17.12 -10.06 -6.72
CA ILE A 95 -16.41 -10.93 -7.69
C ILE A 95 -17.21 -12.20 -7.99
N ARG A 96 -17.92 -12.73 -6.99
CA ARG A 96 -18.68 -13.97 -7.10
C ARG A 96 -19.92 -13.87 -8.01
N SER A 97 -20.72 -12.81 -7.90
CA SER A 97 -22.03 -12.70 -8.57
C SER A 97 -22.08 -11.61 -9.65
N GLY A 98 -21.06 -10.75 -9.72
CA GLY A 98 -21.05 -9.55 -10.57
C GLY A 98 -20.57 -9.74 -12.01
N ILE A 99 -19.85 -10.83 -12.32
CA ILE A 99 -19.11 -10.91 -13.61
C ILE A 99 -19.76 -11.85 -14.63
N VAL A 100 -20.26 -13.00 -14.18
CA VAL A 100 -20.84 -14.04 -15.04
C VAL A 100 -22.37 -14.01 -14.94
N ASN A 101 -23.05 -14.04 -16.07
CA ASN A 101 -24.48 -14.29 -16.16
C ASN A 101 -24.68 -15.76 -16.50
N PHE A 102 -24.91 -16.60 -15.49
CA PHE A 102 -25.00 -18.04 -15.67
C PHE A 102 -26.48 -18.48 -15.76
N PRO A 103 -26.92 -19.05 -16.89
CA PRO A 103 -28.30 -19.56 -17.02
C PRO A 103 -28.57 -20.69 -16.04
N SER A 104 -29.71 -20.64 -15.35
CA SER A 104 -30.12 -21.69 -14.39
C SER A 104 -30.41 -23.04 -15.04
N SER A 105 -30.49 -23.10 -16.38
CA SER A 105 -30.70 -24.31 -17.16
C SER A 105 -29.42 -25.11 -17.42
N LEU A 106 -28.24 -24.52 -17.20
CA LEU A 106 -26.95 -25.18 -17.40
C LEU A 106 -26.48 -25.88 -16.13
N ASP A 107 -25.63 -26.91 -16.29
CA ASP A 107 -25.00 -27.61 -15.19
C ASP A 107 -24.12 -26.65 -14.36
N PRO A 108 -24.38 -26.48 -13.04
CA PRO A 108 -23.53 -25.71 -12.14
C PRO A 108 -22.04 -26.13 -12.16
N MET A 109 -21.70 -27.34 -12.59
CA MET A 109 -20.30 -27.77 -12.74
C MET A 109 -19.54 -26.99 -13.83
N LEU A 110 -20.21 -26.50 -14.87
CA LEU A 110 -19.58 -25.61 -15.86
C LEU A 110 -19.16 -24.29 -15.21
N PHE A 111 -19.94 -23.78 -14.26
CA PHE A 111 -19.56 -22.60 -13.48
C PHE A 111 -18.35 -22.86 -12.57
N VAL A 112 -18.28 -24.06 -11.95
CA VAL A 112 -17.09 -24.50 -11.20
C VAL A 112 -15.86 -24.54 -12.11
N ALA A 113 -15.97 -25.09 -13.32
CA ALA A 113 -14.88 -25.14 -14.29
C ALA A 113 -14.40 -23.73 -14.71
N ILE A 114 -15.32 -22.77 -14.91
CA ILE A 114 -14.97 -21.36 -15.17
C ILE A 114 -14.12 -20.79 -14.04
N MET A 115 -14.56 -20.97 -12.78
CA MET A 115 -13.87 -20.42 -11.63
C MET A 115 -12.52 -21.10 -11.37
N LEU A 116 -12.41 -22.42 -11.56
CA LEU A 116 -11.14 -23.15 -11.48
C LEU A 116 -10.14 -22.66 -12.54
N ALA A 117 -10.61 -22.49 -13.78
CA ALA A 117 -9.79 -21.99 -14.87
C ALA A 117 -9.29 -20.56 -14.61
N ALA A 118 -10.17 -19.69 -14.09
CA ALA A 118 -9.82 -18.33 -13.74
C ALA A 118 -8.75 -18.27 -12.62
N LEU A 119 -8.90 -19.07 -11.56
CA LEU A 119 -7.93 -19.13 -10.45
C LEU A 119 -6.56 -19.61 -10.92
N LEU A 120 -6.50 -20.72 -11.66
CA LEU A 120 -5.24 -21.29 -12.14
C LEU A 120 -4.55 -20.35 -13.13
N SER A 121 -5.29 -19.85 -14.13
CA SER A 121 -4.75 -18.95 -15.15
C SER A 121 -4.19 -17.67 -14.54
N SER A 122 -4.96 -17.03 -13.65
CA SER A 122 -4.56 -15.79 -12.99
C SER A 122 -3.34 -16.00 -12.10
N GLY A 123 -3.33 -17.10 -11.32
CA GLY A 123 -2.18 -17.45 -10.49
C GLY A 123 -0.92 -17.67 -11.31
N LEU A 124 -1.01 -18.36 -12.45
CA LEU A 124 0.12 -18.58 -13.35
C LEU A 124 0.63 -17.29 -13.97
N TRP A 125 -0.26 -16.43 -14.46
CA TRP A 125 0.13 -15.14 -15.04
C TRP A 125 0.83 -14.25 -14.01
N ILE A 126 0.24 -14.12 -12.81
CA ILE A 126 0.82 -13.32 -11.73
C ILE A 126 2.19 -13.89 -11.34
N PHE A 127 2.32 -15.22 -11.17
CA PHE A 127 3.61 -15.84 -10.88
C PHE A 127 4.69 -15.47 -11.90
N ILE A 128 4.38 -15.56 -13.20
CA ILE A 128 5.29 -15.21 -14.29
C ILE A 128 5.67 -13.72 -14.21
N ALA A 129 4.71 -12.83 -13.98
CA ALA A 129 4.94 -11.40 -13.85
C ALA A 129 5.83 -11.07 -12.64
N THR A 130 5.52 -11.64 -11.47
CA THR A 130 6.27 -11.48 -10.22
C THR A 130 7.71 -11.95 -10.37
N LYS A 131 7.95 -13.09 -11.04
CA LYS A 131 9.31 -13.58 -11.33
C LYS A 131 10.11 -12.66 -12.25
N ARG A 132 9.43 -11.89 -13.09
CA ARG A 132 10.03 -10.83 -13.92
C ARG A 132 10.14 -9.49 -13.19
N GLY A 133 9.71 -9.41 -11.93
CA GLY A 133 9.70 -8.18 -11.13
C GLY A 133 8.68 -7.14 -11.62
N LEU A 134 7.68 -7.55 -12.40
CA LEU A 134 6.68 -6.65 -12.99
C LEU A 134 5.48 -6.50 -12.03
N PRO A 135 5.18 -5.29 -11.54
CA PRO A 135 3.98 -5.06 -10.74
C PRO A 135 2.74 -5.08 -11.63
N VAL A 136 2.01 -6.20 -11.60
CA VAL A 136 0.73 -6.37 -12.32
C VAL A 136 -0.47 -6.19 -11.40
N SER A 137 -1.67 -6.07 -11.99
CA SER A 137 -2.93 -6.03 -11.24
C SER A 137 -3.52 -7.44 -11.09
N THR A 138 -3.66 -7.89 -9.86
CA THR A 138 -4.26 -9.20 -9.55
C THR A 138 -5.76 -9.20 -9.85
N THR A 139 -6.45 -8.07 -9.59
CA THR A 139 -7.86 -7.84 -9.93
C THR A 139 -8.09 -7.92 -11.45
N HIS A 140 -7.21 -7.33 -12.27
CA HIS A 140 -7.32 -7.46 -13.74
C HIS A 140 -7.11 -8.89 -14.20
N SER A 141 -6.17 -9.60 -13.56
CA SER A 141 -5.88 -11.00 -13.89
C SER A 141 -7.10 -11.87 -13.67
N ILE A 142 -7.74 -11.79 -12.49
CA ILE A 142 -8.89 -12.63 -12.18
C ILE A 142 -10.14 -12.24 -12.97
N VAL A 143 -10.42 -10.95 -13.15
CA VAL A 143 -11.55 -10.51 -13.98
C VAL A 143 -11.35 -10.95 -15.43
N GLY A 144 -10.14 -10.79 -15.97
CA GLY A 144 -9.78 -11.29 -17.30
C GLY A 144 -9.93 -12.80 -17.41
N GLY A 145 -9.48 -13.56 -16.41
CA GLY A 145 -9.62 -15.01 -16.36
C GLY A 145 -11.08 -15.48 -16.35
N ILE A 146 -11.93 -14.86 -15.51
CA ILE A 146 -13.36 -15.17 -15.45
C ILE A 146 -14.04 -14.84 -16.79
N VAL A 147 -13.77 -13.66 -17.36
CA VAL A 147 -14.34 -13.24 -18.66
C VAL A 147 -13.90 -14.20 -19.77
N GLY A 148 -12.61 -14.52 -19.85
CA GLY A 148 -12.07 -15.42 -20.88
C GLY A 148 -12.66 -16.84 -20.81
N ALA A 149 -12.73 -17.43 -19.62
CA ALA A 149 -13.36 -18.73 -19.43
C ALA A 149 -14.88 -18.70 -19.69
N SER A 150 -15.57 -17.62 -19.33
CA SER A 150 -17.02 -17.48 -19.56
C SER A 150 -17.35 -17.32 -21.05
N ILE A 151 -16.54 -16.57 -21.80
CA ILE A 151 -16.69 -16.47 -23.25
C ILE A 151 -16.41 -17.81 -23.92
N MET A 152 -15.36 -18.54 -23.49
CA MET A 152 -15.08 -19.87 -24.03
C MET A 152 -16.20 -20.86 -23.74
N MET A 153 -16.76 -20.85 -22.53
CA MET A 153 -17.95 -21.64 -22.22
C MET A 153 -19.12 -21.26 -23.15
N GLY A 154 -19.38 -19.95 -23.31
CA GLY A 154 -20.42 -19.47 -24.21
C GLY A 154 -20.24 -19.94 -25.65
N LEU A 155 -19.00 -19.96 -26.16
CA LEU A 155 -18.67 -20.44 -27.51
C LEU A 155 -18.91 -21.94 -27.69
N LEU A 156 -18.81 -22.72 -26.62
CA LEU A 156 -18.93 -24.18 -26.67
C LEU A 156 -20.35 -24.68 -26.37
N GLU A 157 -21.17 -23.89 -25.67
CA GLU A 157 -22.54 -24.23 -25.28
C GLU A 157 -23.63 -23.55 -26.11
N PHE A 158 -23.35 -22.36 -26.68
CA PHE A 158 -24.34 -21.55 -27.38
C PHE A 158 -23.89 -21.14 -28.78
N ASP A 159 -24.83 -21.09 -29.72
CA ASP A 159 -24.60 -20.57 -31.06
C ASP A 159 -24.80 -19.03 -31.12
N GLY A 160 -23.86 -18.34 -31.77
CA GLY A 160 -24.02 -16.92 -32.14
C GLY A 160 -23.96 -15.93 -30.96
N THR A 161 -24.88 -14.95 -30.94
CA THR A 161 -24.83 -13.76 -30.05
C THR A 161 -25.02 -14.08 -28.57
N GLN A 162 -25.53 -15.27 -28.22
CA GLN A 162 -25.68 -15.73 -26.84
C GLN A 162 -24.32 -16.03 -26.17
N THR A 163 -23.28 -16.28 -26.96
CA THR A 163 -21.88 -16.45 -26.48
C THR A 163 -21.45 -15.31 -25.56
N LEU A 164 -21.68 -14.06 -25.99
CA LEU A 164 -21.25 -12.88 -25.26
C LEU A 164 -22.19 -12.53 -24.11
N ALA A 165 -23.40 -13.10 -24.08
CA ALA A 165 -24.39 -12.85 -23.04
C ALA A 165 -24.03 -13.51 -21.69
N MET A 166 -23.05 -14.42 -21.69
CA MET A 166 -22.48 -15.04 -20.49
C MET A 166 -21.71 -14.04 -19.60
N VAL A 167 -21.31 -12.90 -20.14
CA VAL A 167 -20.58 -11.85 -19.41
C VAL A 167 -21.51 -10.67 -19.13
N LYS A 168 -21.53 -10.19 -17.88
CA LYS A 168 -22.29 -8.98 -17.50
C LYS A 168 -21.55 -7.71 -17.96
N TRP A 169 -21.72 -7.32 -19.22
CA TRP A 169 -21.02 -6.17 -19.82
C TRP A 169 -21.24 -4.85 -19.08
N SER A 170 -22.39 -4.63 -18.45
CA SER A 170 -22.66 -3.44 -17.62
C SER A 170 -21.72 -3.37 -16.41
N GLU A 171 -21.52 -4.49 -15.73
CA GLU A 171 -20.61 -4.56 -14.58
C GLU A 171 -19.16 -4.49 -15.04
N ILE A 172 -18.79 -5.15 -16.14
CA ILE A 172 -17.45 -5.01 -16.74
C ILE A 172 -17.15 -3.56 -17.11
N LEU A 173 -18.11 -2.83 -17.68
CA LEU A 173 -17.94 -1.41 -18.00
C LEU A 173 -17.74 -0.57 -16.72
N ARG A 174 -18.52 -0.82 -15.67
CA ARG A 174 -18.35 -0.16 -14.36
C ARG A 174 -16.97 -0.42 -13.76
N ILE A 175 -16.51 -1.68 -13.84
CA ILE A 175 -15.18 -2.10 -13.39
C ILE A 175 -14.10 -1.41 -14.22
N ALA A 176 -14.22 -1.39 -15.56
CA ALA A 176 -13.25 -0.75 -16.45
C ALA A 176 -13.15 0.77 -16.21
N ILE A 177 -14.27 1.46 -15.98
CA ILE A 177 -14.27 2.87 -15.60
C ILE A 177 -13.52 3.07 -14.28
N SER A 178 -13.74 2.19 -13.29
CA SER A 178 -13.05 2.27 -12.00
C SER A 178 -11.54 2.11 -12.12
N TRP A 179 -11.05 1.31 -13.07
CA TRP A 179 -9.63 1.07 -13.29
C TRP A 179 -8.90 2.27 -13.89
N ILE A 180 -9.63 3.17 -14.55
CA ILE A 180 -9.10 4.45 -15.06
C ILE A 180 -9.30 5.56 -14.02
N ALA A 181 -10.46 5.61 -13.37
CA ALA A 181 -10.78 6.66 -12.40
C ALA A 181 -9.94 6.55 -11.12
N SER A 182 -9.73 5.34 -10.60
CA SER A 182 -9.07 5.14 -9.30
C SER A 182 -7.59 5.56 -9.29
N PRO A 183 -6.76 5.33 -10.33
CA PRO A 183 -5.40 5.87 -10.38
C PRO A 183 -5.35 7.39 -10.49
N LEU A 184 -6.27 7.99 -11.25
CA LEU A 184 -6.37 9.44 -11.38
C LEU A 184 -6.75 10.09 -10.05
N LEU A 185 -7.72 9.52 -9.34
CA LEU A 185 -8.08 9.94 -7.99
C LEU A 185 -6.94 9.75 -7.00
N GLY A 186 -6.23 8.62 -7.06
CA GLY A 186 -5.05 8.36 -6.23
C GLY A 186 -3.96 9.43 -6.47
N GLY A 187 -3.70 9.74 -7.74
CA GLY A 187 -2.81 10.81 -8.17
C GLY A 187 -3.24 12.18 -7.65
N LEU A 188 -4.52 12.52 -7.78
CA LEU A 188 -5.06 13.81 -7.33
C LEU A 188 -4.95 13.97 -5.80
N VAL A 189 -5.36 12.95 -5.04
CA VAL A 189 -5.31 13.01 -3.57
C VAL A 189 -3.86 13.10 -3.09
N ALA A 190 -2.96 12.27 -3.63
CA ALA A 190 -1.54 12.32 -3.29
C ALA A 190 -0.88 13.64 -3.70
N TYR A 191 -1.25 14.20 -4.85
CA TYR A 191 -0.83 15.55 -5.28
C TYR A 191 -1.24 16.60 -4.25
N ILE A 192 -2.50 16.59 -3.79
CA ILE A 192 -3.01 17.55 -2.82
C ILE A 192 -2.25 17.43 -1.49
N ILE A 193 -2.14 16.22 -0.94
CA ILE A 193 -1.44 15.94 0.33
C ILE A 193 0.02 16.39 0.23
N TYR A 194 0.72 15.97 -0.83
CA TYR A 194 2.13 16.33 -1.01
C TYR A 194 2.32 17.83 -1.26
N SER A 195 1.43 18.48 -2.00
CA SER A 195 1.49 19.93 -2.24
C SER A 195 1.36 20.73 -0.95
N TYR A 196 0.54 20.27 0.00
CA TYR A 196 0.43 20.86 1.33
C TYR A 196 1.74 20.70 2.10
N ILE A 197 2.29 19.48 2.16
CA ILE A 197 3.56 19.19 2.84
C ILE A 197 4.70 20.01 2.24
N ASP A 198 4.80 20.08 0.91
CA ASP A 198 5.86 20.83 0.25
C ASP A 198 5.75 22.34 0.50
N LYS A 199 4.56 22.93 0.35
CA LYS A 199 4.36 24.38 0.52
C LYS A 199 4.43 24.84 1.97
N LYS A 200 3.93 24.04 2.91
CA LYS A 200 3.80 24.45 4.33
C LYS A 200 4.92 23.93 5.21
N ILE A 201 5.60 22.85 4.83
CA ILE A 201 6.67 22.26 5.63
C ILE A 201 8.00 22.35 4.91
N LEU A 202 8.14 21.73 3.73
CA LEU A 202 9.47 21.50 3.12
C LEU A 202 10.12 22.77 2.58
N LYS A 203 9.40 23.60 1.83
CA LYS A 203 9.94 24.86 1.30
C LYS A 203 10.30 25.86 2.41
N PRO A 204 9.41 26.16 3.38
CA PRO A 204 9.78 27.02 4.49
C PRO A 204 10.95 26.47 5.31
N ALA A 205 10.95 25.15 5.59
CA ALA A 205 12.06 24.50 6.28
C ALA A 205 13.39 24.63 5.52
N LYS A 206 13.37 24.51 4.20
CA LYS A 206 14.56 24.68 3.36
C LYS A 206 15.09 26.10 3.44
N ASN A 207 14.24 27.11 3.26
CA ASN A 207 14.63 28.52 3.30
C ASN A 207 15.24 28.87 4.67
N LEU A 208 14.60 28.48 5.78
CA LEU A 208 15.12 28.72 7.12
C LEU A 208 16.49 28.07 7.36
N ASN A 209 16.73 26.87 6.79
CA ASN A 209 18.05 26.24 6.86
C ASN A 209 19.11 26.98 6.04
N GLU A 210 18.73 27.57 4.90
CA GLU A 210 19.62 28.39 4.08
C GLU A 210 19.99 29.67 4.83
N ASP A 211 19.01 30.36 5.43
CA ASP A 211 19.23 31.54 6.28
C ASP A 211 20.22 31.25 7.43
N ILE A 212 20.09 30.10 8.09
CA ILE A 212 21.01 29.68 9.16
C ILE A 212 22.41 29.40 8.62
N LYS A 213 22.52 28.78 7.45
CA LYS A 213 23.83 28.52 6.81
C LYS A 213 24.51 29.83 6.46
N GLU A 214 23.77 30.79 5.92
CA GLU A 214 24.27 32.12 5.60
C GLU A 214 24.70 32.86 6.86
N LEU A 215 23.91 32.85 7.94
CA LEU A 215 24.28 33.42 9.23
C LEU A 215 25.54 32.79 9.82
N LYS A 216 25.68 31.45 9.74
CA LYS A 216 26.89 30.75 10.20
C LYS A 216 28.12 31.11 9.37
N LYS A 217 27.94 31.28 8.05
CA LYS A 217 29.01 31.73 7.15
C LYS A 217 29.42 33.17 7.44
N ALA A 218 28.46 34.08 7.60
CA ALA A 218 28.71 35.48 7.95
C ALA A 218 29.41 35.60 9.31
N LYS A 219 28.98 34.83 10.32
CA LYS A 219 29.64 34.76 11.63
C LYS A 219 31.08 34.26 11.54
N LYS A 220 31.34 33.26 10.68
CA LYS A 220 32.69 32.74 10.45
C LYS A 220 33.57 33.78 9.75
N GLN A 221 33.07 34.43 8.70
CA GLN A 221 33.78 35.50 7.98
C GLN A 221 34.11 36.66 8.92
N PHE A 222 33.14 37.12 9.71
CA PHE A 222 33.36 38.15 10.73
C PHE A 222 34.48 37.77 11.70
N LYS A 223 34.51 36.51 12.17
CA LYS A 223 35.58 36.03 13.06
C LYS A 223 36.95 36.08 12.37
N GLU A 224 37.04 35.61 11.14
CA GLU A 224 38.30 35.61 10.37
C GLU A 224 38.78 37.04 10.07
N GLU A 225 37.89 37.92 9.64
CA GLU A 225 38.18 39.34 9.38
C GLU A 225 38.66 40.06 10.66
N PHE A 226 37.92 39.90 11.76
CA PHE A 226 38.27 40.52 13.05
C PHE A 226 39.69 40.12 13.51
N PHE A 227 40.01 38.82 13.50
CA PHE A 227 41.34 38.36 13.92
C PHE A 227 42.45 38.74 12.92
N ASN A 228 42.14 38.85 11.62
CA ASN A 228 43.10 39.33 10.63
C ASN A 228 43.40 40.83 10.77
N GLU A 229 42.40 41.65 11.09
CA GLU A 229 42.61 43.07 11.39
C GLU A 229 43.35 43.26 12.71
N LEU A 230 43.01 42.48 13.74
CA LEU A 230 43.69 42.52 15.04
C LEU A 230 45.19 42.25 14.89
N ARG A 231 45.59 41.27 14.07
CA ARG A 231 47.00 40.94 13.78
C ARG A 231 47.79 42.07 13.09
N LYS A 232 47.11 43.05 12.48
CA LYS A 232 47.76 44.20 11.82
C LYS A 232 47.97 45.39 12.76
N LYS A 233 47.39 45.37 13.96
CA LYS A 233 47.53 46.41 14.99
C LYS A 233 48.82 46.22 15.81
N SER A 234 49.21 47.25 16.57
CA SER A 234 50.38 47.18 17.47
C SER A 234 50.18 46.15 18.60
N ASP A 235 51.28 45.66 19.17
CA ASP A 235 51.23 44.63 20.22
C ASP A 235 50.46 45.11 21.47
N GLU A 236 50.58 46.39 21.85
CA GLU A 236 49.82 46.99 22.95
C GLU A 236 48.31 46.98 22.68
N GLU A 237 47.89 47.31 21.46
CA GLU A 237 46.47 47.27 21.06
C GLU A 237 45.94 45.83 20.99
N GLN A 238 46.75 44.88 20.52
CA GLN A 238 46.38 43.47 20.48
C GLN A 238 46.16 42.91 21.88
N ILE A 239 47.08 43.19 22.82
CA ILE A 239 46.98 42.75 24.21
C ILE A 239 45.74 43.35 24.87
N ARG A 240 45.47 44.64 24.65
CA ARG A 240 44.29 45.33 25.18
C ARG A 240 42.97 44.71 24.69
N GLU A 241 42.82 44.49 23.38
CA GLU A 241 41.59 43.90 22.82
C GLU A 241 41.40 42.43 23.25
N LEU A 242 42.47 41.64 23.28
CA LEU A 242 42.40 40.23 23.71
C LEU A 242 42.10 40.10 25.21
N SER A 243 42.66 40.98 26.04
CA SER A 243 42.35 41.02 27.48
C SER A 243 40.90 41.40 27.73
N ILE A 244 40.34 42.38 27.01
CA ILE A 244 38.90 42.72 27.07
C ILE A 244 38.02 41.52 26.63
N ILE A 245 38.44 40.76 25.61
CA ILE A 245 37.73 39.54 25.20
C ILE A 245 37.85 38.42 26.26
N ALA A 246 38.97 38.31 26.97
CA ALA A 246 39.23 37.23 27.91
C ALA A 246 38.68 37.47 29.31
N LEU A 247 38.74 38.69 29.84
CA LEU A 247 38.57 38.96 31.26
C LEU A 247 37.11 39.19 31.71
N ASP A 248 36.15 39.50 30.83
CA ASP A 248 34.74 39.70 31.23
C ASP A 248 34.54 40.76 32.36
N GLU A 249 35.57 41.58 32.65
CA GLU A 249 35.67 42.39 33.88
C GLU A 249 35.20 43.85 33.75
N ASP A 250 34.90 44.34 32.54
CA ASP A 250 34.39 45.71 32.34
C ASP A 250 32.95 45.69 31.80
N ASP A 251 32.09 46.55 32.34
CA ASP A 251 30.69 46.78 31.91
C ASP A 251 30.54 47.15 30.41
N ASP A 252 31.65 47.48 29.73
CA ASP A 252 31.69 47.66 28.29
C ASP A 252 31.88 46.30 27.57
N GLU A 253 30.77 45.63 27.24
CA GLU A 253 30.79 44.38 26.46
C GLU A 253 31.65 44.57 25.17
N SER A 254 32.78 43.86 25.06
CA SER A 254 33.66 43.84 23.87
C SER A 254 32.87 43.90 22.55
N PHE A 255 33.28 44.76 21.60
CA PHE A 255 32.66 44.84 20.27
C PHE A 255 32.55 43.46 19.60
N TYR A 256 33.60 42.64 19.72
CA TYR A 256 33.59 41.26 19.21
C TYR A 256 32.54 40.40 19.93
N LYS A 257 32.46 40.44 21.26
CA LYS A 257 31.45 39.69 22.03
C LYS A 257 30.03 40.13 21.67
N ASN A 258 29.79 41.44 21.55
CA ASN A 258 28.50 42.00 21.15
C ASN A 258 28.07 41.53 19.77
N LYS A 259 28.96 41.58 18.78
CA LYS A 259 28.67 41.04 17.45
C LYS A 259 28.42 39.54 17.47
N ILE A 260 29.19 38.76 18.22
CA ILE A 260 28.96 37.31 18.36
C ILE A 260 27.63 37.00 19.07
N LYS A 261 27.24 37.81 20.06
CA LYS A 261 25.96 37.73 20.77
C LYS A 261 24.80 38.07 19.83
N GLU A 262 24.92 39.13 19.04
CA GLU A 262 23.97 39.52 17.99
C GLU A 262 23.77 38.38 16.98
N PHE A 263 24.84 37.75 16.50
CA PHE A 263 24.73 36.58 15.62
C PHE A 263 24.03 35.39 16.30
N LYS A 264 24.31 35.13 17.58
CA LYS A 264 23.64 34.06 18.35
C LYS A 264 22.16 34.36 18.59
N GLU A 265 21.79 35.62 18.80
CA GLU A 265 20.41 36.06 18.97
C GLU A 265 19.64 35.97 17.66
N LYS A 266 20.23 36.44 16.54
CA LYS A 266 19.69 36.23 15.19
C LYS A 266 19.50 34.76 14.87
N GLU A 267 20.46 33.89 15.20
CA GLU A 267 20.33 32.44 15.04
C GLU A 267 19.21 31.85 15.91
N LYS A 268 18.99 32.37 17.14
CA LYS A 268 17.91 31.93 18.03
C LYS A 268 16.53 32.47 17.61
N ALA A 269 16.48 33.64 16.99
CA ALA A 269 15.23 34.30 16.57
C ALA A 269 14.57 33.60 15.38
N ILE A 270 15.34 32.85 14.59
CA ILE A 270 14.80 31.99 13.53
C ILE A 270 14.04 30.84 14.19
N ASP A 271 12.71 30.91 14.17
CA ASP A 271 11.85 29.82 14.64
C ASP A 271 11.74 28.72 13.58
N ILE A 272 12.73 27.85 13.59
CA ILE A 272 12.86 26.68 12.72
C ILE A 272 11.72 25.66 12.99
N TYR A 273 11.21 25.61 14.22
CA TYR A 273 10.40 24.50 14.71
C TYR A 273 8.91 24.83 14.85
N GLY A 274 8.53 26.11 14.90
CA GLY A 274 7.12 26.53 14.94
C GLY A 274 6.32 25.97 13.77
N ILE A 275 6.93 25.92 12.57
CA ILE A 275 6.33 25.31 11.37
C ILE A 275 6.04 23.83 11.60
N LEU A 276 7.02 23.08 12.12
CA LEU A 276 6.85 21.66 12.42
C LEU A 276 5.81 21.43 13.51
N LYS A 277 5.84 22.22 14.59
CA LYS A 277 4.89 22.14 15.70
C LYS A 277 3.46 22.41 15.27
N THR A 278 3.27 23.28 14.28
CA THR A 278 1.95 23.61 13.76
C THR A 278 1.44 22.53 12.80
N HIS A 279 2.24 22.15 11.81
CA HIS A 279 1.75 21.34 10.70
C HIS A 279 1.89 19.83 10.91
N MET A 280 2.92 19.34 11.60
CA MET A 280 3.11 17.89 11.79
C MET A 280 1.97 17.24 12.58
N PRO A 281 1.48 17.82 13.70
CA PRO A 281 0.37 17.24 14.46
C PRO A 281 -0.93 17.18 13.67
N ILE A 282 -1.21 18.19 12.83
CA ILE A 282 -2.39 18.23 11.97
C ILE A 282 -2.34 17.07 10.96
N ILE A 283 -1.20 16.86 10.32
CA ILE A 283 -1.02 15.77 9.36
C ILE A 283 -1.15 14.41 10.04
N ALA A 284 -0.54 14.23 11.22
CA ALA A 284 -0.63 13.01 11.99
C ALA A 284 -2.08 12.70 12.38
N CYS A 285 -2.82 13.72 12.84
CA CYS A 285 -4.23 13.63 13.18
C CYS A 285 -5.05 13.15 11.98
N LEU A 286 -4.98 13.86 10.83
CA LEU A 286 -5.73 13.50 9.63
C LEU A 286 -5.36 12.11 9.11
N GLY A 287 -4.06 11.79 9.07
CA GLY A 287 -3.58 10.45 8.70
C GLY A 287 -4.16 9.37 9.61
N THR A 288 -4.12 9.58 10.92
CA THR A 288 -4.66 8.62 11.90
C THR A 288 -6.16 8.47 11.78
N MET A 289 -6.90 9.56 11.53
CA MET A 289 -8.34 9.51 11.34
C MET A 289 -8.72 8.68 10.12
N VAL A 290 -7.99 8.83 9.01
CA VAL A 290 -8.19 8.01 7.81
C VAL A 290 -7.93 6.54 8.13
N ILE A 291 -6.77 6.22 8.73
CA ILE A 291 -6.40 4.84 9.09
C ILE A 291 -7.45 4.23 10.03
N ALA A 292 -7.84 4.93 11.10
CA ALA A 292 -8.84 4.48 12.05
C ALA A 292 -10.21 4.24 11.39
N SER A 293 -10.61 5.11 10.46
CA SER A 293 -11.85 4.94 9.69
C SER A 293 -11.81 3.66 8.86
N MET A 294 -10.67 3.32 8.26
CA MET A 294 -10.51 2.05 7.54
C MET A 294 -10.70 0.84 8.46
N PHE A 295 -10.10 0.85 9.64
CA PHE A 295 -10.24 -0.26 10.59
C PHE A 295 -11.68 -0.40 11.12
N LEU A 296 -12.34 0.71 11.45
CA LEU A 296 -13.67 0.68 12.08
C LEU A 296 -14.77 0.37 11.06
N PHE A 297 -14.86 1.13 9.97
CA PHE A 297 -15.95 0.99 9.01
C PHE A 297 -15.79 -0.17 8.02
N LYS A 298 -14.60 -0.76 7.91
CA LYS A 298 -14.35 -1.89 7.00
C LYS A 298 -13.88 -3.13 7.76
N GLY A 299 -12.88 -2.99 8.62
CA GLY A 299 -12.32 -4.10 9.41
C GLY A 299 -13.29 -4.67 10.44
N LEU A 300 -13.89 -3.79 11.22
CA LEU A 300 -14.69 -4.20 12.38
C LEU A 300 -16.18 -4.32 12.07
N ASN A 301 -16.69 -3.87 10.92
CA ASN A 301 -18.12 -3.95 10.60
C ASN A 301 -18.72 -5.37 10.71
N ASN A 302 -17.92 -6.43 10.51
CA ASN A 302 -18.37 -7.82 10.64
C ASN A 302 -18.30 -8.38 12.07
N VAL A 303 -17.71 -7.63 13.01
CA VAL A 303 -17.35 -8.10 14.37
C VAL A 303 -17.86 -7.16 15.45
N SER A 304 -17.90 -5.84 15.20
CA SER A 304 -18.34 -4.83 16.14
C SER A 304 -19.83 -4.55 15.98
N THR A 305 -20.52 -4.41 17.11
CA THR A 305 -21.90 -3.94 17.19
C THR A 305 -21.98 -2.43 17.33
N LEU A 306 -20.91 -1.72 16.95
CA LEU A 306 -20.78 -0.27 17.17
C LEU A 306 -21.59 0.49 16.13
N ASP A 307 -22.34 1.50 16.60
CA ASP A 307 -23.09 2.38 15.72
C ASP A 307 -22.15 3.37 14.98
N VAL A 308 -22.63 3.92 13.87
CA VAL A 308 -21.93 4.90 13.03
C VAL A 308 -21.42 6.08 13.87
N LEU A 309 -22.23 6.59 14.80
CA LEU A 309 -21.83 7.71 15.66
C LEU A 309 -20.67 7.32 16.60
N GLN A 310 -20.71 6.11 17.18
CA GLN A 310 -19.64 5.60 18.04
C GLN A 310 -18.33 5.44 17.26
N ASN A 311 -18.40 4.95 16.02
CA ASN A 311 -17.24 4.84 15.15
C ASN A 311 -16.61 6.23 14.88
N PHE A 312 -17.41 7.25 14.55
CA PHE A 312 -16.88 8.61 14.37
C PHE A 312 -16.26 9.18 15.65
N TRP A 313 -16.84 8.91 16.82
CA TRP A 313 -16.26 9.31 18.10
C TRP A 313 -14.89 8.68 18.36
N ILE A 314 -14.75 7.37 18.12
CA ILE A 314 -13.47 6.66 18.27
C ILE A 314 -12.42 7.23 17.30
N VAL A 315 -12.80 7.47 16.04
CA VAL A 315 -11.92 8.11 15.04
C VAL A 315 -11.44 9.48 15.53
N GLY A 316 -12.35 10.30 16.07
CA GLY A 316 -12.03 11.60 16.64
C GLY A 316 -11.04 11.52 17.80
N ILE A 317 -11.28 10.63 18.76
CA ILE A 317 -10.40 10.41 19.93
C ILE A 317 -9.00 9.97 19.48
N LEU A 318 -8.90 9.00 18.58
CA LEU A 318 -7.61 8.53 18.05
C LEU A 318 -6.87 9.64 17.29
N GLY A 319 -7.59 10.45 16.52
CA GLY A 319 -7.05 11.64 15.85
C GLY A 319 -6.48 12.66 16.85
N THR A 320 -7.23 12.99 17.91
CA THR A 320 -6.79 13.91 18.96
C THR A 320 -5.56 13.37 19.71
N ILE A 321 -5.55 12.08 20.06
CA ILE A 321 -4.39 11.45 20.70
C ILE A 321 -3.16 11.56 19.79
N SER A 322 -3.31 11.25 18.50
CA SER A 322 -2.22 11.35 17.52
C SER A 322 -1.70 12.78 17.38
N TYR A 323 -2.59 13.77 17.39
CA TYR A 323 -2.23 15.18 17.41
C TYR A 323 -1.37 15.53 18.62
N VAL A 324 -1.85 15.22 19.83
CA VAL A 324 -1.17 15.55 21.09
C VAL A 324 0.19 14.86 21.20
N VAL A 325 0.25 13.57 20.88
CA VAL A 325 1.49 12.79 20.90
C VAL A 325 2.50 13.37 19.91
N THR A 326 2.07 13.65 18.68
CA THR A 326 2.96 14.24 17.67
C THR A 326 3.46 15.62 18.10
N PHE A 327 2.58 16.46 18.67
CA PHE A 327 2.96 17.77 19.18
C PHE A 327 4.00 17.66 20.30
N ALA A 328 3.82 16.73 21.23
CA ALA A 328 4.77 16.46 22.30
C ALA A 328 6.12 15.99 21.74
N VAL A 329 6.12 15.02 20.81
CA VAL A 329 7.35 14.50 20.17
C VAL A 329 8.10 15.62 19.46
N VAL A 330 7.43 16.42 18.61
CA VAL A 330 8.06 17.55 17.90
C VAL A 330 8.63 18.59 18.87
N SER A 331 8.01 18.76 20.05
CA SER A 331 8.47 19.69 21.08
C SER A 331 9.70 19.20 21.85
N ILE A 332 9.94 17.88 21.91
CA ILE A 332 11.06 17.27 22.64
C ILE A 332 12.29 17.06 21.74
N VAL A 333 12.10 16.90 20.42
CA VAL A 333 13.23 16.64 19.50
C VAL A 333 14.24 17.79 19.57
N LYS A 334 15.48 17.45 19.98
CA LYS A 334 16.59 18.39 20.14
C LYS A 334 16.87 19.16 18.85
N LYS A 335 17.44 20.37 19.03
CA LYS A 335 17.84 21.34 17.99
C LYS A 335 18.90 20.80 17.01
N THR A 336 18.61 19.75 16.25
CA THR A 336 19.46 19.19 15.19
C THR A 336 19.03 19.67 13.81
N GLU A 337 19.77 19.34 12.76
CA GLU A 337 19.44 19.74 11.38
C GLU A 337 17.97 19.43 11.02
N LEU A 338 17.21 20.47 10.68
CA LEU A 338 15.76 20.42 10.49
C LEU A 338 15.31 19.39 9.46
N ASN A 339 16.04 19.27 8.35
CA ASN A 339 15.71 18.31 7.29
C ASN A 339 15.76 16.86 7.78
N LYS A 340 16.76 16.52 8.62
CA LYS A 340 16.88 15.18 9.21
C LYS A 340 15.74 14.91 10.18
N THR A 341 15.33 15.91 10.96
CA THR A 341 14.18 15.79 11.87
C THR A 341 12.88 15.57 11.11
N THR A 342 12.62 16.35 10.06
CA THR A 342 11.45 16.20 9.19
C THR A 342 11.40 14.81 8.57
N ASP A 343 12.49 14.37 7.93
CA ASP A 343 12.56 13.05 7.30
C ASP A 343 12.36 11.93 8.35
N ARG A 344 12.89 12.08 9.57
CA ARG A 344 12.73 11.09 10.65
C ARG A 344 11.29 11.00 11.17
N ILE A 345 10.58 12.12 11.29
CA ILE A 345 9.16 12.11 11.71
C ILE A 345 8.30 11.50 10.60
N PHE A 346 8.50 11.92 9.35
CA PHE A 346 7.77 11.35 8.22
C PHE A 346 8.09 9.87 7.99
N SER A 347 9.29 9.41 8.35
CA SER A 347 9.62 7.98 8.36
C SER A 347 8.69 7.19 9.27
N TRP A 348 8.41 7.70 10.48
CA TRP A 348 7.45 7.06 11.38
C TRP A 348 6.03 7.10 10.82
N PHE A 349 5.58 8.26 10.31
CA PHE A 349 4.26 8.35 9.69
C PHE A 349 4.11 7.39 8.53
N GLN A 350 5.16 7.25 7.71
CA GLN A 350 5.19 6.35 6.58
C GLN A 350 5.01 4.89 7.01
N ILE A 351 5.63 4.45 8.11
CA ILE A 351 5.44 3.08 8.60
C ILE A 351 3.96 2.81 8.93
N PHE A 352 3.26 3.77 9.54
CA PHE A 352 1.84 3.64 9.84
C PHE A 352 0.97 3.66 8.58
N THR A 353 1.27 4.54 7.61
CA THR A 353 0.52 4.57 6.35
C THR A 353 0.75 3.33 5.49
N ALA A 354 1.98 2.81 5.42
CA ALA A 354 2.31 1.57 4.76
C ALA A 354 1.58 0.37 5.40
N SER A 355 1.49 0.36 6.74
CA SER A 355 0.75 -0.66 7.48
C SER A 355 -0.76 -0.60 7.21
N SER A 356 -1.33 0.61 7.17
CA SER A 356 -2.75 0.81 6.81
C SER A 356 -3.04 0.44 5.36
N PHE A 357 -2.13 0.77 4.45
CA PHE A 357 -2.23 0.37 3.05
C PHE A 357 -2.19 -1.15 2.95
N ALA A 358 -1.25 -1.83 3.63
CA ALA A 358 -1.17 -3.28 3.70
C ALA A 358 -2.46 -3.92 4.22
N PHE A 359 -3.03 -3.41 5.31
CA PHE A 359 -4.33 -3.89 5.80
C PHE A 359 -5.43 -3.79 4.74
N SER A 360 -5.51 -2.63 4.09
CA SER A 360 -6.55 -2.34 3.11
C SER A 360 -6.38 -3.13 1.82
N HIS A 361 -5.13 -3.38 1.46
CA HIS A 361 -4.68 -4.24 0.39
C HIS A 361 -5.09 -5.69 0.65
N GLY A 362 -4.69 -6.27 1.79
CA GLY A 362 -5.05 -7.64 2.17
C GLY A 362 -6.56 -7.86 2.17
N ALA A 363 -7.34 -6.86 2.59
CA ALA A 363 -8.79 -6.92 2.54
C ALA A 363 -9.38 -6.88 1.11
N ASN A 364 -8.80 -6.09 0.20
CA ASN A 364 -9.30 -5.95 -1.16
C ASN A 364 -8.87 -7.15 -2.03
N ASP A 365 -7.61 -7.55 -1.93
CA ASP A 365 -6.99 -8.44 -2.90
C ASP A 365 -7.19 -9.91 -2.55
N ILE A 366 -7.44 -10.25 -1.28
CA ILE A 366 -7.84 -11.62 -0.93
C ILE A 366 -9.13 -12.03 -1.65
N ALA A 367 -10.02 -11.08 -1.93
CA ALA A 367 -11.27 -11.28 -2.68
C ALA A 367 -11.01 -11.91 -4.06
N ASN A 368 -9.88 -11.58 -4.69
CA ASN A 368 -9.50 -12.10 -6.01
C ASN A 368 -9.24 -13.62 -5.99
N ALA A 369 -8.85 -14.19 -4.85
CA ALA A 369 -8.68 -15.63 -4.68
C ALA A 369 -9.90 -16.27 -4.00
N ILE A 370 -10.38 -15.68 -2.91
CA ILE A 370 -11.43 -16.26 -2.09
C ILE A 370 -12.82 -16.14 -2.72
N GLY A 371 -13.07 -15.16 -3.60
CA GLY A 371 -14.34 -15.00 -4.32
C GLY A 371 -14.66 -16.17 -5.24
N PRO A 372 -13.81 -16.46 -6.24
CA PRO A 372 -13.98 -17.63 -7.10
C PRO A 372 -13.98 -18.93 -6.30
N PHE A 373 -13.11 -19.05 -5.29
CA PHE A 373 -13.07 -20.25 -4.44
C PHE A 373 -14.36 -20.46 -3.64
N ALA A 374 -14.91 -19.41 -3.02
CA ALA A 374 -16.17 -19.48 -2.28
C ALA A 374 -17.35 -19.79 -3.21
N ALA A 375 -17.31 -19.31 -4.45
CA ALA A 375 -18.29 -19.63 -5.48
C ALA A 375 -18.25 -21.13 -5.83
N ILE A 376 -17.05 -21.70 -6.03
CA ILE A 376 -16.86 -23.13 -6.23
C ILE A 376 -17.38 -23.90 -5.01
N LEU A 377 -16.91 -23.55 -3.82
CA LEU A 377 -17.23 -24.26 -2.58
C LEU A 377 -18.75 -24.30 -2.31
N ASP A 378 -19.46 -23.22 -2.63
CA ASP A 378 -20.90 -23.15 -2.46
C ASP A 378 -21.65 -24.06 -3.44
N VAL A 379 -21.25 -24.09 -4.71
CA VAL A 379 -21.79 -25.04 -5.68
C VAL A 379 -21.47 -26.47 -5.25
N LEU A 380 -20.25 -26.72 -4.76
CA LEU A 380 -19.89 -28.07 -4.34
C LEU A 380 -20.68 -28.58 -3.11
N LYS A 381 -21.20 -27.65 -2.32
CA LYS A 381 -22.02 -27.96 -1.14
C LYS A 381 -23.50 -28.11 -1.46
N THR A 382 -24.01 -27.28 -2.37
CA THR A 382 -25.45 -27.11 -2.59
C THR A 382 -25.94 -27.63 -3.93
N ASN A 383 -25.04 -27.97 -4.86
CA ASN A 383 -25.32 -28.24 -6.27
C ASN A 383 -26.12 -27.13 -6.96
N ALA A 384 -26.03 -25.90 -6.47
CA ALA A 384 -26.71 -24.74 -7.04
C ALA A 384 -25.83 -23.49 -6.94
N ILE A 385 -26.03 -22.55 -7.86
CA ILE A 385 -25.34 -21.26 -7.84
C ILE A 385 -26.18 -20.28 -7.01
N ASN A 386 -25.83 -20.11 -5.74
CA ASN A 386 -26.52 -19.15 -4.88
C ASN A 386 -25.96 -17.73 -5.05
N ALA A 387 -26.86 -16.74 -5.00
CA ALA A 387 -26.50 -15.33 -5.11
C ALA A 387 -25.61 -14.85 -3.94
N THR A 388 -25.81 -15.43 -2.76
CA THR A 388 -25.05 -15.11 -1.55
C THR A 388 -24.81 -16.38 -0.75
N SER A 389 -23.57 -16.60 -0.33
CA SER A 389 -23.26 -17.61 0.69
C SER A 389 -22.01 -17.16 1.45
N PRO A 390 -22.03 -17.31 2.79
CA PRO A 390 -20.97 -16.80 3.65
C PRO A 390 -19.68 -17.55 3.37
N VAL A 391 -18.57 -16.80 3.29
CA VAL A 391 -17.24 -17.36 3.15
C VAL A 391 -16.84 -18.01 4.47
N PRO A 392 -16.51 -19.30 4.52
CA PRO A 392 -16.09 -19.93 5.76
C PRO A 392 -14.77 -19.35 6.27
N PHE A 393 -14.70 -19.12 7.58
CA PHE A 393 -13.49 -18.58 8.22
C PHE A 393 -12.24 -19.40 7.92
N ALA A 394 -12.35 -20.74 7.86
CA ALA A 394 -11.22 -21.61 7.54
C ALA A 394 -10.60 -21.30 6.17
N ALA A 395 -11.42 -20.94 5.17
CA ALA A 395 -10.94 -20.56 3.85
C ALA A 395 -10.27 -19.18 3.87
N LEU A 396 -10.86 -18.19 4.56
CA LEU A 396 -10.23 -16.87 4.77
C LEU A 396 -8.88 -16.99 5.48
N ALA A 397 -8.80 -17.80 6.54
CA ALA A 397 -7.58 -18.03 7.29
C ALA A 397 -6.49 -18.71 6.44
N MET A 398 -6.83 -19.79 5.72
CA MET A 398 -5.86 -20.50 4.88
C MET A 398 -5.35 -19.63 3.73
N PHE A 399 -6.24 -18.88 3.07
CA PHE A 399 -5.85 -18.02 1.94
C PHE A 399 -5.03 -16.83 2.45
N GLY A 400 -5.37 -16.28 3.61
CA GLY A 400 -4.56 -15.26 4.28
C GLY A 400 -3.16 -15.75 4.63
N VAL A 401 -3.03 -16.98 5.18
CA VAL A 401 -1.73 -17.61 5.42
C VAL A 401 -0.97 -17.78 4.11
N SER A 402 -1.62 -18.28 3.06
CA SER A 402 -0.98 -18.45 1.74
C SER A 402 -0.46 -17.13 1.18
N LEU A 403 -1.23 -16.06 1.30
CA LEU A 403 -0.85 -14.71 0.91
C LEU A 403 0.42 -14.24 1.64
N VAL A 404 0.47 -14.38 2.97
CA VAL A 404 1.66 -14.04 3.77
C VAL A 404 2.89 -14.86 3.35
N ILE A 405 2.70 -16.13 3.04
CA ILE A 405 3.77 -17.02 2.61
C ILE A 405 4.29 -16.62 1.22
N GLY A 406 3.38 -16.26 0.31
CA GLY A 406 3.69 -15.66 -0.98
C GLY A 406 4.57 -14.42 -0.87
N LEU A 407 4.13 -13.50 -0.02
CA LEU A 407 4.85 -12.29 0.33
C LEU A 407 6.27 -12.59 0.84
N TRP A 408 6.41 -13.59 1.72
CA TRP A 408 7.70 -13.97 2.29
C TRP A 408 8.69 -14.51 1.25
N PHE A 409 8.21 -15.36 0.32
CA PHE A 409 9.08 -16.06 -0.63
C PHE A 409 9.30 -15.33 -1.96
N LEU A 410 8.31 -14.59 -2.46
CA LEU A 410 8.33 -13.89 -3.76
C LEU A 410 8.31 -12.36 -3.65
N GLY A 411 8.01 -11.81 -2.48
CA GLY A 411 7.83 -10.37 -2.31
C GLY A 411 9.09 -9.55 -2.53
N LYS A 412 10.26 -10.11 -2.20
CA LYS A 412 11.56 -9.43 -2.34
C LYS A 412 11.87 -9.06 -3.80
N GLU A 413 11.46 -9.89 -4.75
CA GLU A 413 11.72 -9.69 -6.19
C GLU A 413 11.01 -8.42 -6.71
N VAL A 414 9.80 -8.14 -6.23
CA VAL A 414 9.02 -6.97 -6.66
C VAL A 414 9.35 -5.73 -5.82
N ILE A 415 9.52 -5.87 -4.50
CA ILE A 415 9.91 -4.76 -3.60
C ILE A 415 11.18 -4.07 -4.10
N THR A 416 12.18 -4.86 -4.50
CA THR A 416 13.45 -4.32 -4.99
C THR A 416 13.27 -3.53 -6.30
N THR A 417 12.33 -3.92 -7.16
CA THR A 417 12.04 -3.25 -8.43
C THR A 417 11.25 -1.96 -8.23
N VAL A 418 10.20 -1.97 -7.40
CA VAL A 418 9.34 -0.80 -7.13
C VAL A 418 10.07 0.25 -6.30
N GLY A 419 10.77 -0.16 -5.23
CA GLY A 419 11.40 0.75 -4.28
C GLY A 419 12.68 1.43 -4.77
N SER A 420 13.41 0.85 -5.73
CA SER A 420 14.68 1.42 -6.21
C SER A 420 14.58 2.19 -7.53
N LYS A 421 13.54 1.95 -8.34
CA LYS A 421 13.49 2.45 -9.73
C LYS A 421 12.52 3.61 -9.92
N LEU A 422 11.34 3.61 -9.29
CA LEU A 422 10.24 4.50 -9.71
C LEU A 422 10.46 6.00 -9.43
N ALA A 423 11.13 6.37 -8.33
CA ALA A 423 11.55 7.73 -8.01
C ALA A 423 12.57 7.72 -6.86
N SER A 424 13.27 8.83 -6.61
CA SER A 424 13.99 9.03 -5.35
C SER A 424 12.97 9.25 -4.22
N ILE A 425 12.44 8.15 -3.68
CA ILE A 425 11.37 8.20 -2.68
C ILE A 425 11.93 8.73 -1.37
N ARG A 426 11.46 9.91 -0.95
CA ARG A 426 11.63 10.42 0.41
C ARG A 426 10.48 9.90 1.29
N PRO A 427 10.66 9.84 2.62
CA PRO A 427 9.56 9.47 3.52
C PRO A 427 8.29 10.32 3.32
N THR A 428 8.45 11.61 3.02
CA THR A 428 7.33 12.54 2.74
C THR A 428 6.53 12.16 1.50
N THR A 429 7.22 11.78 0.42
CA THR A 429 6.58 11.34 -0.83
C THR A 429 5.90 9.99 -0.63
N GLY A 430 6.55 9.07 0.09
CA GLY A 430 6.00 7.75 0.40
C GLY A 430 4.73 7.84 1.25
N PHE A 431 4.78 8.60 2.35
CA PHE A 431 3.62 8.88 3.20
C PHE A 431 2.44 9.45 2.39
N SER A 432 2.69 10.43 1.53
CA SER A 432 1.64 11.07 0.73
C SER A 432 1.01 10.10 -0.29
N ALA A 433 1.83 9.26 -0.92
CA ALA A 433 1.37 8.27 -1.88
C ALA A 433 0.54 7.17 -1.21
N GLU A 434 1.04 6.60 -0.11
CA GLU A 434 0.39 5.53 0.65
C GLU A 434 -0.93 6.00 1.26
N LEU A 435 -0.95 7.20 1.87
CA LEU A 435 -2.17 7.77 2.46
C LEU A 435 -3.20 8.09 1.39
N GLY A 436 -2.78 8.74 0.29
CA GLY A 436 -3.69 9.07 -0.82
C GLY A 436 -4.27 7.83 -1.48
N ALA A 437 -3.45 6.82 -1.72
CA ALA A 437 -3.91 5.55 -2.27
C ALA A 437 -4.83 4.80 -1.31
N SER A 438 -4.52 4.80 -0.01
CA SER A 438 -5.38 4.20 1.02
C SER A 438 -6.78 4.83 1.02
N ILE A 439 -6.88 6.16 0.97
CA ILE A 439 -8.18 6.87 0.92
C ILE A 439 -9.02 6.39 -0.27
N VAL A 440 -8.42 6.30 -1.45
CA VAL A 440 -9.13 5.87 -2.67
C VAL A 440 -9.54 4.40 -2.60
N ILE A 441 -8.68 3.52 -2.08
CA ILE A 441 -8.99 2.10 -1.86
C ILE A 441 -10.16 1.96 -0.87
N LEU A 442 -10.17 2.75 0.22
CA LEU A 442 -11.27 2.74 1.18
C LEU A 442 -12.60 3.10 0.52
N LEU A 443 -12.63 4.22 -0.20
CA LEU A 443 -13.83 4.69 -0.89
C LEU A 443 -14.33 3.67 -1.92
N ALA A 444 -13.42 3.12 -2.73
CA ALA A 444 -13.77 2.09 -3.71
C ALA A 444 -14.32 0.83 -3.04
N THR A 445 -13.71 0.40 -1.92
CA THR A 445 -14.19 -0.76 -1.18
C THR A 445 -15.57 -0.51 -0.56
N GLN A 446 -15.82 0.67 0.02
CA GLN A 446 -17.13 1.02 0.57
C GLN A 446 -18.23 1.01 -0.50
N LEU A 447 -17.88 1.37 -1.74
CA LEU A 447 -18.77 1.29 -2.89
C LEU A 447 -18.89 -0.14 -3.48
N GLY A 448 -18.16 -1.11 -2.93
CA GLY A 448 -18.12 -2.50 -3.40
C GLY A 448 -17.47 -2.68 -4.78
N ILE A 449 -16.69 -1.70 -5.25
CA ILE A 449 -16.12 -1.70 -6.60
C ILE A 449 -14.71 -2.32 -6.56
N PRO A 450 -14.45 -3.40 -7.32
CA PRO A 450 -13.14 -4.04 -7.35
C PRO A 450 -12.15 -3.16 -8.11
N VAL A 451 -11.20 -2.58 -7.38
CA VAL A 451 -10.15 -1.71 -7.93
C VAL A 451 -8.78 -2.39 -7.88
N SER A 452 -7.84 -1.82 -8.64
CA SER A 452 -6.43 -2.24 -8.63
C SER A 452 -5.64 -1.35 -7.67
N SER A 453 -5.25 -1.90 -6.52
CA SER A 453 -4.38 -1.25 -5.53
C SER A 453 -3.04 -0.79 -6.15
N THR A 454 -2.43 -1.64 -6.99
CA THR A 454 -1.21 -1.36 -7.78
C THR A 454 -1.37 -0.09 -8.62
N HIS A 455 -2.50 0.05 -9.32
CA HIS A 455 -2.71 1.20 -10.21
C HIS A 455 -2.95 2.49 -9.42
N ILE A 456 -3.70 2.40 -8.31
CA ILE A 456 -3.97 3.55 -7.45
C ILE A 456 -2.66 4.10 -6.88
N LEU A 457 -1.78 3.24 -6.36
CA LEU A 457 -0.50 3.67 -5.82
C LEU A 457 0.40 4.27 -6.90
N ILE A 458 0.50 3.65 -8.07
CA ILE A 458 1.33 4.18 -9.16
C ILE A 458 0.77 5.53 -9.65
N GLY A 459 -0.56 5.66 -9.71
CA GLY A 459 -1.23 6.94 -9.93
C GLY A 459 -0.86 7.98 -8.88
N ALA A 460 -0.85 7.60 -7.60
CA ALA A 460 -0.44 8.44 -6.48
C ALA A 460 1.01 8.94 -6.60
N VAL A 461 1.95 8.04 -6.93
CA VAL A 461 3.36 8.37 -7.17
C VAL A 461 3.50 9.32 -8.37
N LEU A 462 2.76 9.08 -9.45
CA LEU A 462 2.75 9.98 -10.61
C LEU A 462 2.18 11.35 -10.28
N GLY A 463 1.11 11.45 -9.49
CA GLY A 463 0.55 12.71 -9.03
C GLY A 463 1.60 13.56 -8.29
N ILE A 464 2.37 12.93 -7.40
CA ILE A 464 3.49 13.58 -6.72
C ILE A 464 4.60 13.98 -7.71
N GLY A 465 4.90 13.12 -8.68
CA GLY A 465 5.88 13.39 -9.74
C GLY A 465 5.49 14.57 -10.64
N LEU A 466 4.19 14.74 -10.93
CA LEU A 466 3.64 15.87 -11.66
C LEU A 466 3.81 17.17 -10.86
N TYR A 467 3.48 17.16 -9.57
CA TYR A 467 3.70 18.32 -8.69
C TYR A 467 5.19 18.72 -8.63
N SER A 468 6.05 17.72 -8.49
CA SER A 468 7.50 17.89 -8.31
C SER A 468 8.24 18.11 -9.64
N LYS A 469 7.55 18.05 -10.78
CA LYS A 469 8.10 18.12 -12.14
C LYS A 469 9.22 17.10 -12.41
N ASN A 470 9.16 15.93 -11.77
CA ASN A 470 10.16 14.86 -11.87
C ASN A 470 9.55 13.48 -12.16
N ALA A 471 8.34 13.44 -12.71
CA ALA A 471 7.66 12.19 -13.07
C ALA A 471 8.50 11.35 -14.04
N ASN A 472 8.77 10.09 -13.67
CA ASN A 472 9.56 9.18 -14.48
C ASN A 472 8.71 8.45 -15.53
N TRP A 473 8.37 9.17 -16.60
CA TRP A 473 7.55 8.65 -17.71
C TRP A 473 8.16 7.43 -18.42
N ILE A 474 9.48 7.28 -18.38
CA ILE A 474 10.19 6.16 -19.01
C ILE A 474 9.81 4.85 -18.31
N MET A 475 9.70 4.86 -16.98
CA MET A 475 9.34 3.67 -16.21
C MET A 475 7.84 3.36 -16.22
N MET A 476 7.00 4.34 -16.56
CA MET A 476 5.57 4.09 -16.76
C MET A 476 5.26 3.24 -17.98
N LYS A 477 6.08 3.31 -19.03
CA LYS A 477 5.86 2.55 -20.27
C LYS A 477 5.77 1.03 -20.04
N PRO A 478 6.77 0.36 -19.44
CA PRO A 478 6.70 -1.09 -19.22
C PRO A 478 5.56 -1.49 -18.28
N ILE A 479 5.24 -0.63 -17.30
CA ILE A 479 4.16 -0.89 -16.34
C ILE A 479 2.79 -0.79 -17.01
N GLY A 480 2.53 0.29 -17.74
CA GLY A 480 1.30 0.47 -18.51
C GLY A 480 1.11 -0.63 -19.55
N LEU A 481 2.21 -1.07 -20.20
CA LEU A 481 2.18 -2.20 -21.12
C LEU A 481 1.78 -3.50 -20.39
N ALA A 482 2.35 -3.77 -19.22
CA ALA A 482 2.00 -4.94 -18.42
C ALA A 482 0.51 -4.92 -18.03
N TRP A 483 -0.06 -3.75 -17.73
CA TRP A 483 -1.48 -3.62 -17.38
C TRP A 483 -2.41 -3.94 -18.56
N ILE A 484 -2.05 -3.50 -19.77
CA ILE A 484 -2.80 -3.79 -21.00
C ILE A 484 -2.71 -5.28 -21.34
N ILE A 485 -1.53 -5.89 -21.20
CA ILE A 485 -1.30 -7.30 -21.53
C ILE A 485 -1.95 -8.25 -20.52
N THR A 486 -2.05 -7.85 -19.25
CA THR A 486 -2.50 -8.74 -18.17
C THR A 486 -3.90 -9.33 -18.41
N LEU A 487 -4.86 -8.49 -18.80
CA LEU A 487 -6.24 -8.93 -19.02
C LEU A 487 -6.38 -9.95 -20.18
N PRO A 488 -5.88 -9.69 -21.40
CA PRO A 488 -5.95 -10.66 -22.49
C PRO A 488 -5.10 -11.90 -22.23
N ALA A 489 -3.92 -11.77 -21.58
CA ALA A 489 -3.09 -12.93 -21.26
C ALA A 489 -3.81 -13.87 -20.29
N ALA A 490 -4.35 -13.35 -19.18
CA ALA A 490 -5.10 -14.15 -18.22
C ALA A 490 -6.39 -14.72 -18.81
N GLY A 491 -7.09 -13.96 -19.66
CA GLY A 491 -8.31 -14.40 -20.33
C GLY A 491 -8.07 -15.54 -21.33
N LEU A 492 -7.07 -15.42 -22.20
CA LEU A 492 -6.73 -16.46 -23.17
C LEU A 492 -6.23 -17.74 -22.48
N MET A 493 -5.39 -17.59 -21.46
CA MET A 493 -4.95 -18.73 -20.65
C MET A 493 -6.13 -19.41 -19.95
N ALA A 494 -7.09 -18.65 -19.41
CA ALA A 494 -8.27 -19.21 -18.75
C ALA A 494 -9.20 -19.92 -19.74
N ALA A 495 -9.35 -19.40 -20.96
CA ALA A 495 -10.11 -20.06 -22.01
C ALA A 495 -9.53 -21.45 -22.36
N ILE A 496 -8.21 -21.55 -22.49
CA ILE A 496 -7.52 -22.82 -22.76
C ILE A 496 -7.69 -23.80 -21.59
N VAL A 497 -7.48 -23.32 -20.36
CA VAL A 497 -7.61 -24.14 -19.15
C VAL A 497 -9.05 -24.63 -18.98
N PHE A 498 -10.04 -23.79 -19.25
CA PHE A 498 -11.46 -24.15 -19.21
C PHE A 498 -11.77 -25.30 -20.16
N MET A 499 -11.29 -25.24 -21.41
CA MET A 499 -11.48 -26.31 -22.39
C MET A 499 -10.89 -27.64 -21.88
N GLY A 500 -9.72 -27.59 -21.26
CA GLY A 500 -9.11 -28.76 -20.62
C GLY A 500 -9.98 -29.34 -19.50
N PHE A 501 -10.56 -28.49 -18.64
CA PHE A 501 -11.47 -28.95 -17.58
C PHE A 501 -12.77 -29.52 -18.13
N LYS A 502 -13.38 -28.89 -19.14
CA LYS A 502 -14.60 -29.39 -19.77
C LYS A 502 -14.40 -30.82 -20.27
N ILE A 503 -13.31 -31.06 -21.01
CA ILE A 503 -12.96 -32.39 -21.53
C ILE A 503 -12.69 -33.38 -20.39
N ALA A 504 -11.89 -32.98 -19.39
CA ALA A 504 -11.51 -33.87 -18.29
C ALA A 504 -12.67 -34.25 -17.37
N LEU A 505 -13.64 -33.36 -17.20
CA LEU A 505 -14.83 -33.57 -16.37
C LEU A 505 -16.01 -34.18 -17.14
N GLY A 506 -15.89 -34.32 -18.47
CA GLY A 506 -16.95 -34.86 -19.32
C GLY A 506 -18.21 -33.97 -19.35
N LEU A 507 -18.01 -32.65 -19.20
CA LEU A 507 -19.07 -31.63 -19.18
C LEU A 507 -19.44 -31.15 -20.58
#